data_AF-A0A964A7G1-F1
#
_entry.id   AF-A0A964A7G1-F1
#
_cell.length_a   1.000
_cell.length_b   1.000
_cell.length_c   1.000
_cell.angle_alpha   90.00
_cell.angle_beta   90.00
_cell.angle_gamma   90.00
#
_symmetry.space_group_name_H-M   'P 1'
#
loop_
_entity.id
_entity.type
_entity.pdbx_description
1 polymer ?
#
loop_
_entity_poly.entity_id
_entity_poly.type
_entity_poly.pdbx_seq_one_letter_code
_entity_poly.pdbx_strand_id
1 'polypeptide(L)'
;MDEAAYRRELARLEAERGTLGAWELAGRTLALERSRAARLAETDDARAVEHYLAAEDAQRTLGTFATGSGEGLASMAALYAIMADRARLHERLGRTDAAQAALAVETWQTIVDDPNGQGLPHQRDLERARGLG
;
A
#
# COMPACT_ATOMS: atom_id res chain seq x y z
N MET A 1 -6.72 -8.66 -12.74
CA MET A 1 -8.20 -8.65 -12.63
C MET A 1 -8.79 -7.57 -13.53
N ASP A 2 -9.91 -7.81 -14.22
CA ASP A 2 -10.61 -6.76 -14.98
C ASP A 2 -11.44 -5.81 -14.08
N GLU A 3 -11.88 -4.67 -14.62
CA GLU A 3 -12.59 -3.62 -13.86
C GLU A 3 -13.95 -4.11 -13.33
N ALA A 4 -14.68 -4.94 -14.09
CA ALA A 4 -16.01 -5.39 -13.68
C ALA A 4 -15.91 -6.42 -12.55
N ALA A 5 -14.95 -7.34 -12.61
CA ALA A 5 -14.63 -8.26 -11.55
C ALA A 5 -14.17 -7.53 -10.28
N TYR A 6 -13.29 -6.53 -10.44
CA TYR A 6 -12.84 -5.70 -9.31
C TYR A 6 -14.00 -5.01 -8.61
N ARG A 7 -14.90 -4.33 -9.36
CA ARG A 7 -16.04 -3.63 -8.76
C ARG A 7 -17.01 -4.57 -8.03
N ARG A 8 -17.26 -5.76 -8.58
CA ARG A 8 -18.11 -6.76 -7.91
C ARG A 8 -17.49 -7.22 -6.61
N GLU A 9 -16.19 -7.49 -6.62
CA GLU A 9 -15.49 -7.94 -5.43
C GLU A 9 -15.38 -6.84 -4.37
N LEU A 10 -15.10 -5.60 -4.78
CA LEU A 10 -15.10 -4.45 -3.88
C LEU A 10 -16.47 -4.25 -3.21
N ALA A 11 -17.55 -4.25 -4.00
CA ALA A 11 -18.91 -4.13 -3.49
C ALA A 11 -19.28 -5.29 -2.53
N ARG A 12 -18.79 -6.50 -2.82
CA ARG A 12 -18.95 -7.66 -1.92
C ARG A 12 -18.24 -7.43 -0.58
N LEU A 13 -16.99 -6.98 -0.60
CA LEU A 13 -16.25 -6.67 0.62
C LEU A 13 -16.89 -5.53 1.43
N GLU A 14 -17.43 -4.51 0.75
CA GLU A 14 -18.18 -3.43 1.39
C GLU A 14 -19.45 -3.93 2.08
N ALA A 15 -20.21 -4.81 1.42
CA ALA A 15 -21.40 -5.43 2.01
C ALA A 15 -21.05 -6.34 3.20
N GLU A 16 -19.89 -7.02 3.15
CA GLU A 16 -19.38 -7.90 4.20
C GLU A 16 -18.65 -7.14 5.33
N ARG A 17 -18.44 -5.81 5.23
CA ARG A 17 -17.68 -5.01 6.22
C ARG A 17 -18.23 -5.09 7.64
N GLY A 18 -19.54 -5.23 7.80
CA GLY A 18 -20.21 -5.33 9.12
C GLY A 18 -20.24 -6.75 9.70
N THR A 19 -19.85 -7.76 8.92
CA THR A 19 -19.88 -9.17 9.31
C THR A 19 -18.48 -9.76 9.46
N LEU A 20 -17.54 -9.32 8.63
CA LEU A 20 -16.13 -9.70 8.73
C LEU A 20 -15.46 -8.96 9.88
N GLY A 21 -14.56 -9.66 10.57
CA GLY A 21 -13.61 -8.99 11.45
C GLY A 21 -12.69 -8.06 10.65
N ALA A 22 -12.21 -6.99 11.28
CA ALA A 22 -11.36 -5.98 10.64
C ALA A 22 -10.12 -6.58 9.93
N TRP A 23 -9.53 -7.63 10.50
CA TRP A 23 -8.34 -8.28 9.94
C TRP A 23 -8.65 -9.14 8.71
N GLU A 24 -9.77 -9.86 8.74
CA GLU A 24 -10.19 -10.65 7.58
C GLU A 24 -10.55 -9.73 6.42
N LEU A 25 -11.25 -8.63 6.71
CA LEU A 25 -11.52 -7.59 5.73
C LEU A 25 -10.21 -7.01 5.17
N ALA A 26 -9.26 -6.64 6.02
CA ALA A 26 -7.96 -6.11 5.59
C ALA A 26 -7.18 -7.11 4.72
N GLY A 27 -7.15 -8.41 5.08
CA GLY A 27 -6.50 -9.45 4.29
C GLY A 27 -7.11 -9.62 2.90
N ARG A 28 -8.45 -9.58 2.81
CA ARG A 28 -9.15 -9.68 1.52
C ARG A 28 -8.99 -8.41 0.67
N THR A 29 -9.09 -7.22 1.29
CA THR A 29 -8.82 -5.94 0.62
C THR A 29 -7.39 -5.90 0.09
N LEU A 30 -6.40 -6.28 0.90
CA LEU A 30 -5.00 -6.36 0.48
C LEU A 30 -4.83 -7.22 -0.78
N ALA A 31 -5.42 -8.42 -0.79
CA ALA A 31 -5.31 -9.32 -1.94
C ALA A 31 -5.98 -8.73 -3.19
N LEU A 32 -7.16 -8.12 -3.05
CA LEU A 32 -7.89 -7.48 -4.13
C LEU A 32 -7.09 -6.33 -4.74
N GLU A 33 -6.65 -5.40 -3.90
CA GLU A 33 -5.93 -4.19 -4.31
C GLU A 33 -4.59 -4.53 -4.96
N ARG A 34 -3.82 -5.49 -4.41
CA ARG A 34 -2.57 -5.93 -5.06
C ARG A 34 -2.81 -6.58 -6.42
N SER A 35 -3.84 -7.41 -6.55
CA SER A 35 -4.19 -8.05 -7.83
C SER A 35 -4.62 -7.01 -8.88
N ARG A 36 -5.29 -5.95 -8.43
CA ARG A 36 -5.70 -4.85 -9.30
C ARG A 36 -4.51 -3.97 -9.71
N ALA A 37 -3.68 -3.58 -8.75
CA ALA A 37 -2.48 -2.78 -8.96
C ALA A 37 -1.51 -3.47 -9.93
N ALA A 38 -1.21 -4.75 -9.72
CA ALA A 38 -0.31 -5.52 -10.60
C ALA A 38 -0.80 -5.56 -12.05
N ARG A 39 -2.12 -5.68 -12.27
CA ARG A 39 -2.69 -5.66 -13.61
C ARG A 39 -2.63 -4.26 -14.25
N LEU A 40 -2.91 -3.21 -13.47
CA LEU A 40 -2.88 -1.84 -13.98
C LEU A 40 -1.45 -1.38 -14.25
N ALA A 41 -0.46 -1.86 -13.50
CA ALA A 41 0.95 -1.52 -13.70
C ALA A 41 1.51 -1.91 -15.09
N GLU A 42 0.76 -2.68 -15.88
CA GLU A 42 1.09 -3.00 -17.27
C GLU A 42 0.62 -1.92 -18.27
N THR A 43 -0.34 -1.07 -17.89
CA THR A 43 -1.04 -0.18 -18.82
C THR A 43 -1.30 1.25 -18.31
N ASP A 44 -1.34 1.44 -16.99
CA ASP A 44 -1.71 2.68 -16.32
C ASP A 44 -1.04 2.76 -14.95
N ASP A 45 0.16 3.35 -14.93
CA ASP A 45 0.99 3.47 -13.73
C ASP A 45 0.32 4.32 -12.65
N ALA A 46 -0.38 5.39 -13.03
CA ALA A 46 -1.02 6.30 -12.07
C ALA A 46 -2.15 5.61 -11.29
N ARG A 47 -3.03 4.89 -12.00
CA ARG A 47 -4.06 4.10 -11.31
C ARG A 47 -3.47 2.95 -10.50
N ALA A 48 -2.39 2.32 -10.98
CA ALA A 48 -1.73 1.27 -10.22
C ALA A 48 -1.16 1.77 -8.88
N VAL A 49 -0.64 3.01 -8.84
CA VAL A 49 -0.18 3.66 -7.60
C VAL A 49 -1.32 3.77 -6.57
N GLU A 50 -2.50 4.21 -6.98
CA GLU A 50 -3.67 4.36 -6.08
C GLU A 50 -4.02 3.03 -5.40
N HIS A 51 -4.04 1.94 -6.18
CA HIS A 51 -4.33 0.61 -5.65
C HIS A 51 -3.20 0.07 -4.75
N TYR A 52 -1.93 0.37 -5.06
CA TYR A 52 -0.84 0.01 -4.14
C TYR A 52 -0.91 0.78 -2.81
N LEU A 53 -1.30 2.05 -2.81
CA LEU A 53 -1.52 2.80 -1.56
C LEU A 53 -2.62 2.17 -0.69
N ALA A 54 -3.73 1.76 -1.30
CA ALA A 54 -4.80 1.04 -0.60
C ALA A 54 -4.33 -0.32 -0.05
N ALA A 55 -3.49 -1.05 -0.83
CA ALA A 55 -2.86 -2.27 -0.36
C ALA A 55 -1.91 -2.05 0.82
N GLU A 56 -1.11 -0.97 0.82
CA GLU A 56 -0.24 -0.64 1.95
C GLU A 56 -1.04 -0.37 3.24
N ASP A 57 -2.15 0.36 3.16
CA ASP A 57 -3.01 0.65 4.30
C ASP A 57 -3.61 -0.63 4.91
N ALA A 58 -4.08 -1.53 4.04
CA ALA A 58 -4.55 -2.86 4.46
C ALA A 58 -3.42 -3.69 5.11
N GLN A 59 -2.21 -3.69 4.55
CA GLN A 59 -1.06 -4.38 5.12
C GLN A 59 -0.65 -3.81 6.49
N ARG A 60 -0.70 -2.49 6.68
CA ARG A 60 -0.43 -1.85 7.98
C ARG A 60 -1.46 -2.27 9.04
N THR A 61 -2.73 -2.38 8.64
CA THR A 61 -3.79 -2.91 9.52
C THR A 61 -3.48 -4.33 9.99
N LEU A 62 -2.96 -5.19 9.10
CA LEU A 62 -2.51 -6.54 9.46
C LEU A 62 -1.26 -6.52 10.36
N GLY A 63 -0.29 -5.63 10.08
CA GLY A 63 0.95 -5.50 10.87
C GLY A 63 0.77 -4.97 12.28
N THR A 64 -0.28 -4.19 12.54
CA THR A 64 -0.59 -3.61 13.86
C THR A 64 -0.68 -4.65 15.00
N PHE A 65 -0.99 -5.92 14.69
CA PHE A 65 -1.18 -6.98 15.68
C PHE A 65 -0.10 -8.08 15.62
N ALA A 66 1.02 -7.88 14.94
CA ALA A 66 2.11 -8.83 15.00
C ALA A 66 2.66 -8.91 16.44
N THR A 67 2.50 -10.06 17.09
CA THR A 67 2.74 -10.19 18.55
C THR A 67 4.13 -10.71 18.90
N GLY A 68 4.87 -11.25 17.91
CA GLY A 68 6.24 -11.71 18.04
C GLY A 68 7.22 -10.98 17.13
N SER A 69 8.50 -10.96 17.51
CA SER A 69 9.57 -10.32 16.73
C SER A 69 9.69 -10.83 15.30
N GLY A 70 9.37 -12.11 15.04
CA GLY A 70 9.37 -12.68 13.69
C GLY A 70 8.16 -12.31 12.83
N GLU A 71 6.97 -12.22 13.41
CA GLU A 71 5.74 -11.84 12.71
C GLU A 71 5.75 -10.37 12.30
N GLY A 72 6.29 -9.51 13.18
CA GLY A 72 6.43 -8.08 12.90
C GLY A 72 7.37 -7.83 11.71
N LEU A 73 8.53 -8.50 11.71
CA LEU A 73 9.48 -8.43 10.61
C LEU A 73 8.90 -8.97 9.29
N ALA A 74 8.15 -10.08 9.34
CA ALA A 74 7.49 -10.61 8.15
C ALA A 74 6.44 -9.64 7.58
N SER A 75 5.67 -8.99 8.47
CA SER A 75 4.68 -7.99 8.06
C SER A 75 5.32 -6.74 7.47
N MET A 76 6.44 -6.27 8.04
CA MET A 76 7.20 -5.14 7.50
C MET A 76 7.83 -5.48 6.14
N ALA A 77 8.39 -6.68 5.98
CA ALA A 77 8.90 -7.14 4.68
C ALA A 77 7.80 -7.16 3.61
N ALA A 78 6.59 -7.59 3.97
CA ALA A 78 5.44 -7.55 3.06
C ALA A 78 5.02 -6.11 2.73
N LEU A 79 5.05 -5.19 3.70
CA LEU A 79 4.78 -3.77 3.45
C LEU A 79 5.83 -3.16 2.51
N TYR A 80 7.12 -3.41 2.74
CA TYR A 80 8.18 -2.90 1.89
C TYR A 80 8.16 -3.47 0.47
N ALA A 81 7.71 -4.71 0.29
CA ALA A 81 7.48 -5.23 -1.06
C ALA A 81 6.44 -4.40 -1.82
N ILE A 82 5.35 -4.00 -1.16
CA ILE A 82 4.30 -3.15 -1.75
C ILE A 82 4.84 -1.74 -2.04
N MET A 83 5.54 -1.14 -1.08
CA MET A 83 6.15 0.18 -1.23
C MET A 83 7.19 0.20 -2.36
N ALA A 84 8.00 -0.85 -2.50
CA ALA A 84 8.97 -1.00 -3.57
C ALA A 84 8.30 -1.07 -4.95
N ASP A 85 7.21 -1.83 -5.07
CA ASP A 85 6.44 -1.89 -6.31
C ASP A 85 5.85 -0.52 -6.68
N ARG A 86 5.32 0.22 -5.70
CA ARG A 86 4.85 1.59 -5.90
C ARG A 86 5.98 2.56 -6.25
N ALA A 87 7.14 2.47 -5.59
CA ALA A 87 8.29 3.32 -5.88
C ALA A 87 8.74 3.17 -7.34
N ARG A 88 8.77 1.94 -7.88
CA ARG A 88 9.05 1.69 -9.30
C ARG A 88 8.05 2.33 -10.25
N LEU A 89 6.77 2.44 -9.87
CA LEU A 89 5.77 3.17 -10.65
C LEU A 89 6.07 4.67 -10.64
N HIS A 90 6.35 5.23 -9.46
CA HIS A 90 6.76 6.62 -9.31
C HIS A 90 8.02 6.95 -10.10
N GLU A 91 9.00 6.04 -10.22
CA GLU A 91 10.18 6.22 -11.08
C GLU A 91 9.81 6.31 -12.56
N ARG A 92 8.89 5.47 -13.03
CA ARG A 92 8.44 5.49 -14.44
C ARG A 92 7.68 6.77 -14.77
N LEU A 93 6.74 7.16 -13.91
CA LEU A 93 6.03 8.44 -14.00
C LEU A 93 7.02 9.62 -13.86
N GLY A 94 8.05 9.43 -13.04
CA GLY A 94 9.12 10.36 -12.75
C GLY A 94 9.99 10.75 -13.94
N ARG A 95 9.95 9.97 -15.03
CA ARG A 95 10.65 10.31 -16.29
C ARG A 95 10.12 11.60 -16.92
N THR A 96 8.88 11.96 -16.61
CA THR A 96 8.20 13.14 -17.16
C THR A 96 7.61 14.07 -16.08
N ASP A 97 7.55 13.65 -14.82
CA ASP A 97 7.05 14.43 -13.70
C ASP A 97 8.04 14.41 -12.51
N ALA A 98 8.67 15.55 -12.23
CA ALA A 98 9.66 15.67 -11.17
C ALA A 98 9.08 15.37 -9.76
N ALA A 99 7.80 15.63 -9.52
CA ALA A 99 7.17 15.32 -8.24
C ALA A 99 7.10 13.80 -8.01
N GLN A 100 6.80 13.05 -9.07
CA GLN A 100 6.78 11.59 -9.01
C GLN A 100 8.18 11.01 -8.79
N ALA A 101 9.21 11.59 -9.43
CA ALA A 101 10.59 11.20 -9.18
C ALA A 101 11.01 11.42 -7.71
N ALA A 102 10.59 12.54 -7.10
CA ALA A 102 10.86 12.81 -5.68
C ALA A 102 10.17 11.79 -4.76
N LEU A 103 8.90 11.45 -5.04
CA LEU A 103 8.16 10.44 -4.27
C LEU A 103 8.81 9.04 -4.35
N ALA A 104 9.37 8.68 -5.50
CA ALA A 104 10.11 7.43 -5.64
C ALA A 104 11.34 7.40 -4.71
N VAL A 105 12.13 8.47 -4.71
CA VAL A 105 13.34 8.60 -3.86
C VAL A 105 12.96 8.53 -2.38
N GLU A 106 11.95 9.29 -1.96
CA GLU A 106 11.45 9.28 -0.57
C GLU A 106 10.97 7.88 -0.13
N THR A 107 10.25 7.19 -1.00
CA THR A 107 9.76 5.84 -0.71
C THR A 107 10.92 4.85 -0.56
N TRP A 108 11.94 4.92 -1.42
CA TRP A 108 13.13 4.07 -1.30
C TRP A 108 13.95 4.37 -0.05
N GLN A 109 14.13 5.66 0.29
CA GLN A 109 14.80 6.07 1.52
C GLN A 109 14.09 5.51 2.75
N THR A 110 12.76 5.58 2.79
CA THR A 110 11.96 4.98 3.88
C THR A 110 12.23 3.48 4.05
N ILE A 111 12.32 2.73 2.94
CA ILE A 111 12.61 1.29 2.97
C ILE A 111 14.01 1.00 3.50
N VAL A 112 15.00 1.81 3.14
CA VAL A 112 16.42 1.62 3.50
C VAL A 112 16.71 2.08 4.93
N ASP A 113 16.16 3.22 5.34
CA ASP A 113 16.48 3.88 6.61
C ASP A 113 15.78 3.24 7.80
N ASP A 114 14.67 2.55 7.58
CA ASP A 114 13.92 1.86 8.63
C ASP A 114 13.63 0.40 8.28
N PRO A 115 14.62 -0.47 8.10
CA PRO A 115 14.39 -1.84 7.62
C PRO A 115 13.53 -2.71 8.56
N ASN A 116 13.34 -2.27 9.81
CA ASN A 116 12.57 -2.97 10.84
C ASN A 116 11.25 -2.26 11.22
N GLY A 117 10.91 -1.13 10.60
CA GLY A 117 9.70 -0.35 10.95
C GLY A 117 9.74 0.29 12.34
N GLN A 118 10.92 0.44 12.94
CA GLN A 118 11.13 0.94 14.31
C GLN A 118 11.35 2.46 14.36
N GLY A 119 11.66 3.09 13.23
CA GLY A 119 12.08 4.48 13.13
C GLY A 119 10.96 5.48 12.80
N LEU A 120 9.74 5.02 12.56
CA LEU A 120 8.66 5.81 11.95
C LEU A 120 8.56 7.28 12.43
N PRO A 121 8.90 8.26 11.57
CA PRO A 121 8.42 9.62 11.65
C PRO A 121 7.01 9.74 11.01
N HIS A 122 6.15 8.72 11.08
CA HIS A 122 4.89 8.68 10.31
C HIS A 122 3.74 9.57 10.82
N GLN A 123 3.96 10.34 11.90
CA GLN A 123 2.99 11.34 12.33
C GLN A 123 2.88 12.49 11.32
N ARG A 124 4.00 12.87 10.69
CA ARG A 124 4.04 14.03 9.76
C ARG A 124 3.44 13.74 8.38
N ASP A 125 3.57 12.51 7.89
CA ASP A 125 2.99 12.13 6.59
C ASP A 125 1.46 12.02 6.66
N LEU A 126 0.94 11.54 7.80
CA LEU A 126 -0.48 11.53 8.11
C LEU A 126 -1.04 12.94 8.32
N GLU A 127 -0.29 13.84 8.97
CA GLU A 127 -0.67 15.25 9.14
C GLU A 127 -0.71 15.98 7.79
N ARG A 128 0.27 15.77 6.91
CA ARG A 128 0.27 16.34 5.55
C ARG A 128 -0.84 15.79 4.67
N ALA A 129 -1.07 14.47 4.68
CA ALA A 129 -2.14 13.85 3.89
C ALA A 129 -3.55 14.27 4.36
N ARG A 130 -3.70 14.68 5.63
CA ARG A 130 -4.96 15.19 6.20
C ARG A 130 -5.09 16.72 6.15
N GLY A 131 -4.10 17.44 5.60
CA GLY A 131 -4.11 18.90 5.53
C GLY A 131 -4.02 19.58 6.91
N LEU A 132 -3.40 18.93 7.89
CA LEU A 132 -3.25 19.41 9.27
C LEU A 132 -1.85 19.97 9.58
N GLY A 133 -1.01 20.18 8.56
CA GLY A 133 0.35 20.71 8.68
C GLY A 133 0.66 21.78 7.66
#